data_AF-A0A9P4H5G5-F1
#
_entry.id   AF-A0A9P4H5G5-F1
#
_cell.length_a   1.000
_cell.length_b   1.000
_cell.length_c   1.000
_cell.angle_alpha   90.00
_cell.angle_beta   90.00
_cell.angle_gamma   90.00
#
_symmetry.space_group_name_H-M   'P 1'
#
loop_
_entity.id
_entity.type
_entity.pdbx_description
1 polymer ?
#
loop_
_entity_poly.entity_id
_entity_poly.type
_entity_poly.pdbx_seq_one_letter_code
_entity_poly.pdbx_strand_id
1 'polypeptide(L)' 'METSTYDPCLLISRPTAAGVGIVGIQTDDTLGLSDAQFAAKEKEELHFNTKEKEVLTKDNKIDSNGCVVTIDNNTISLL' A
#
# COMPACT_ATOMS: atom_id res chain seq x y z
N MET A 1 -1.99 -9.08 10.22
CA MET A 1 -2.78 -8.87 8.99
C MET A 1 -3.67 -10.09 8.81
N GLU A 2 -4.88 -9.90 8.33
CA GLU A 2 -5.81 -10.95 7.94
C GLU A 2 -6.30 -10.70 6.51
N THR A 3 -6.66 -11.75 5.80
CA THR A 3 -7.17 -11.65 4.43
C THR A 3 -8.64 -11.22 4.45
N SER A 4 -9.02 -10.33 3.55
CA SER A 4 -10.41 -9.94 3.33
C SER A 4 -11.27 -11.15 2.95
N THR A 5 -12.51 -11.18 3.44
CA THR A 5 -13.48 -12.22 3.03
C THR A 5 -14.00 -12.03 1.61
N TYR A 6 -13.76 -10.87 0.98
CA TYR A 6 -14.20 -10.56 -0.37
C TYR A 6 -13.13 -10.78 -1.43
N ASP A 7 -11.85 -10.58 -1.07
CA ASP A 7 -10.73 -10.67 -1.99
C ASP A 7 -9.51 -11.28 -1.28
N PRO A 8 -9.04 -12.47 -1.70
CA PRO A 8 -7.90 -13.13 -1.07
C PRO A 8 -6.58 -12.36 -1.19
N CYS A 9 -6.49 -11.44 -2.13
CA CYS A 9 -5.31 -10.60 -2.36
C CYS A 9 -5.36 -9.29 -1.57
N LEU A 10 -6.47 -8.99 -0.89
CA LEU A 10 -6.60 -7.80 -0.05
C LEU A 10 -6.34 -8.16 1.41
N LEU A 11 -5.23 -7.67 1.95
CA LEU A 11 -4.86 -7.82 3.36
C LEU A 11 -5.30 -6.60 4.16
N ILE A 12 -5.86 -6.84 5.34
CA ILE A 12 -6.35 -5.81 6.25
C ILE A 12 -5.71 -6.05 7.61
N SER A 13 -5.23 -4.98 8.25
CA SER A 13 -4.81 -5.05 9.65
C SER A 13 -5.93 -4.56 10.58
N ARG A 14 -6.02 -5.19 11.75
CA ARG A 14 -6.81 -4.64 12.85
C ARG A 14 -6.01 -3.50 13.48
N PRO A 15 -6.67 -2.41 13.92
CA PRO A 15 -5.98 -1.34 14.63
C PRO A 15 -5.23 -1.89 15.85
N THR A 16 -3.92 -1.67 15.90
CA THR A 16 -3.07 -2.04 17.03
C THR A 16 -2.07 -0.92 17.31
N ALA A 17 -1.27 -1.07 18.37
CA ALA A 17 -0.14 -0.19 18.63
C ALA A 17 0.94 -0.23 17.53
N ALA A 18 0.84 -1.11 16.52
CA ALA A 18 1.74 -1.17 15.37
C ALA A 18 1.21 -0.42 14.13
N GLY A 19 0.07 0.27 14.25
CA GLY A 19 -0.58 1.00 13.16
C GLY A 19 -1.67 0.20 12.42
N VAL A 20 -2.22 0.83 11.38
CA VAL A 20 -3.26 0.29 10.49
C VAL A 20 -2.82 0.34 9.03
N GLY A 21 -3.24 -0.66 8.26
CA GLY A 21 -2.89 -0.82 6.86
C GLY A 21 -3.89 -1.70 6.11
N ILE A 22 -4.13 -1.33 4.86
CA ILE A 22 -4.84 -2.13 3.86
C ILE A 22 -3.88 -2.29 2.69
N VAL A 23 -3.60 -3.52 2.29
CA VAL A 23 -2.59 -3.83 1.28
C VAL A 23 -3.17 -4.77 0.25
N GLY A 24 -3.21 -4.31 -1.01
CA GLY A 24 -3.56 -5.14 -2.16
C GLY A 24 -2.30 -5.77 -2.73
N ILE A 25 -2.18 -7.10 -2.63
CA ILE A 25 -1.09 -7.88 -3.21
C ILE A 25 -1.43 -8.14 -4.68
N GLN A 26 -0.60 -7.68 -5.60
CA GLN A 26 -0.70 -8.05 -7.03
C GLN A 26 0.63 -8.66 -7.50
N THR A 27 0.63 -9.22 -8.71
CA THR A 27 1.71 -10.09 -9.21
C THR A 27 3.07 -9.40 -9.40
N ASP A 28 3.10 -8.09 -9.67
CA ASP A 28 4.34 -7.34 -9.91
C ASP A 28 4.54 -6.17 -8.93
N ASP A 29 3.50 -5.35 -8.72
CA ASP A 29 3.49 -4.28 -7.71
C ASP A 29 2.49 -4.53 -6.59
N THR A 30 2.76 -3.95 -5.42
CA THR A 30 1.84 -3.98 -4.26
C THR A 30 1.41 -2.55 -3.95
N LEU A 31 0.10 -2.33 -3.78
CA LEU A 31 -0.45 -1.02 -3.42
C LEU A 31 -0.98 -1.06 -1.98
N GLY A 32 -0.55 -0.11 -1.16
CA GLY A 32 -0.91 -0.04 0.26
C GLY A 32 -1.47 1.32 0.65
N LEU A 33 -2.53 1.31 1.46
CA LEU A 33 -2.99 2.46 2.23
C LEU A 33 -2.74 2.18 3.71
N SER A 34 -1.78 2.86 4.31
CA SER A 34 -1.39 2.64 5.70
C SER A 34 -0.94 3.92 6.38
N ASP A 35 -0.97 3.91 7.71
CA ASP A 35 -0.25 4.94 8.47
C ASP A 35 1.27 4.72 8.43
N ALA A 36 2.01 5.73 8.89
CA ALA A 36 3.46 5.71 8.87
C ALA A 36 4.07 4.63 9.79
N GLN A 37 3.39 4.30 10.90
CA GLN A 37 3.90 3.33 11.85
C GLN A 37 3.82 1.91 11.27
N PHE A 38 2.69 1.58 10.66
CA PHE A 38 2.50 0.33 9.94
C PHE A 38 3.46 0.24 8.75
N ALA A 39 3.58 1.31 7.95
CA ALA A 39 4.45 1.32 6.77
C ALA A 39 5.92 1.06 7.11
N ALA A 40 6.40 1.61 8.24
CA ALA A 40 7.75 1.41 8.73
C ALA A 40 7.96 -0.03 9.21
N LYS A 41 7.03 -0.55 10.02
CA LYS A 41 7.11 -1.92 10.52
C LYS A 41 7.02 -2.96 9.40
N GLU A 42 6.13 -2.75 8.44
CA GLU A 42 6.03 -3.62 7.27
C GLU A 42 7.37 -3.67 6.51
N LYS A 43 8.05 -2.53 6.34
CA LYS A 43 9.37 -2.47 5.70
C LYS A 43 10.45 -3.21 6.50
N GLU A 44 10.40 -3.15 7.83
CA GLU A 44 11.34 -3.85 8.71
C GLU A 44 11.18 -5.38 8.65
N GLU A 45 9.93 -5.85 8.60
CA GLU A 45 9.56 -7.27 8.61
C GLU A 45 9.52 -7.89 7.20
N LEU A 46 9.77 -7.09 6.15
CA LEU A 46 9.76 -7.57 4.78
C LEU A 46 11.06 -8.33 4.46
N HIS A 47 10.96 -9.65 4.27
CA HIS A 47 12.11 -10.52 4.05
C HIS A 47 12.29 -10.96 2.58
N PHE A 48 11.60 -10.29 1.64
CA PHE A 48 11.70 -10.55 0.21
C PHE A 48 12.35 -9.38 -0.51
N ASN A 49 13.00 -9.65 -1.64
CA ASN A 49 13.50 -8.58 -2.50
C ASN A 49 12.30 -7.87 -3.14
N THR A 50 12.07 -6.61 -2.75
CA THR A 50 11.02 -5.76 -3.32
C THR A 50 11.62 -4.45 -3.81
N LYS A 51 10.87 -3.73 -4.66
CA LYS A 51 11.17 -2.33 -4.97
C LYS A 51 11.15 -1.49 -3.68
N GLU A 52 11.81 -0.34 -3.71
CA GLU A 52 11.67 0.64 -2.63
C GLU A 52 10.22 1.11 -2.53
N LYS A 53 9.76 1.34 -1.29
CA LYS A 53 8.40 1.82 -1.06
C LYS A 53 8.29 3.27 -1.52
N GLU A 54 7.39 3.51 -2.47
CA GLU A 54 7.03 4.85 -2.95
C GLU A 54 5.85 5.40 -2.13
N VAL A 55 5.82 6.72 -1.96
CA VAL A 55 4.73 7.41 -1.25
C VAL A 55 4.01 8.33 -2.22
N LEU A 56 2.69 8.16 -2.33
CA LEU A 56 1.86 8.99 -3.19
C LEU A 56 1.79 10.39 -2.59
N THR A 57 2.23 11.39 -3.34
CA THR A 57 2.10 12.80 -2.98
C THR A 57 1.60 13.59 -4.19
N LYS A 58 1.28 14.88 -4.01
CA LYS A 58 0.87 15.73 -5.14
C LYS A 58 1.97 15.83 -6.21
N ASP A 59 3.23 15.79 -5.78
CA ASP A 59 4.41 15.91 -6.65
C ASP A 59 4.99 14.55 -7.07
N ASN A 60 4.58 13.46 -6.40
CA ASN A 60 5.04 12.11 -6.67
C ASN A 60 3.87 11.19 -7.03
N LYS A 61 3.77 10.87 -8.33
CA LYS A 61 2.83 9.87 -8.86
C LYS A 61 3.43 8.48 -8.72
N ILE A 62 2.60 7.46 -8.64
CA ILE A 62 3.05 6.06 -8.54
C ILE A 62 2.63 5.33 -9.82
N ASP A 63 3.58 4.65 -10.46
CA ASP A 63 3.27 3.61 -11.44
C ASP A 63 2.98 2.31 -10.69
N SER A 64 1.82 1.72 -10.93
CA SER A 64 1.46 0.43 -10.35
C SER A 64 0.81 -0.43 -11.42
N ASN A 65 1.52 -1.48 -11.84
CA ASN A 65 1.07 -2.42 -12.86
C ASN A 65 0.58 -1.74 -14.16
N GLY A 66 1.27 -0.68 -14.60
CA GLY A 66 0.94 0.05 -15.83
C GLY A 66 -0.20 1.06 -15.73
N CYS A 67 -0.74 1.28 -14.53
CA CYS A 67 -1.64 2.40 -14.24
C CYS A 67 -0.90 3.47 -13.43
N VAL A 68 -1.22 4.75 -13.68
CA VAL A 68 -0.62 5.85 -12.93
C VAL A 68 -1.57 6.35 -11.87
N VAL A 69 -1.20 6.14 -10.60
CA VAL A 69 -1.94 6.64 -9.44
C VAL A 69 -1.49 8.07 -9.14
N THR A 70 -2.47 8.95 -8.98
CA THR A 70 -2.26 10.38 -8.69
C THR A 70 -3.15 10.84 -7.54
N ILE A 71 -2.75 11.91 -6.86
CA ILE A 71 -3.58 12.57 -5.84
C ILE A 71 -3.62 14.08 -6.10
N ASP A 72 -4.83 14.62 -6.19
CA ASP A 72 -5.07 16.07 -6.22
C ASP A 72 -6.32 16.41 -5.41
N ASN A 73 -6.28 17.52 -4.67
CA ASN A 73 -7.41 17.99 -3.86
C ASN A 73 -8.11 16.87 -3.05
N ASN A 74 -7.32 16.00 -2.41
CA ASN A 74 -7.76 14.83 -1.65
C ASN A 74 -8.54 13.76 -2.46
N THR A 75 -8.50 13.85 -3.78
CA THR A 75 -9.05 12.85 -4.69
C THR A 75 -7.90 12.01 -5.24
N ILE A 76 -8.02 10.69 -5.10
CA ILE A 76 -7.09 9.74 -5.71
C ILE A 76 -7.70 9.29 -7.04
N SER A 77 -6.89 9.36 -8.11
CA SER A 77 -7.32 9.02 -9.47
C SER A 77 -6.32 8.06 -10.12
N LEU A 78 -6.84 7.13 -10.92
CA LEU A 78 -6.09 6.29 -11.84
C LEU A 78 -6.16 6.92 -13.24
N LEU A 79 -5.00 7.10 -13.86
CA LEU A 79 -4.84 7.57 -15.24
C LEU A 79 -4.47 6.42 -16.18
#